data_AF-A0A6L6X218-F1
#
_entry.id   AF-A0A6L6X218-F1
#
_cell.length_a   1.000
_cell.length_b   1.000
_cell.length_c   1.000
_cell.angle_alpha   90.00
_cell.angle_beta   90.00
_cell.angle_gamma   90.00
#
_symmetry.space_group_name_H-M   'P 1'
#
loop_
_entity.id
_entity.type
_entity.pdbx_description
1 polymer ?
#
loop_
_entity_poly.entity_id
_entity_poly.type
_entity_poly.pdbx_seq_one_letter_code
_entity_poly.pdbx_strand_id
1 'polypeptide(L)'
;MRHSVRRFLALDVLLGAAVVGLAFAALAEGVVDGPGWLLYVGLTTTAFALTLLGAVAEHGHGGAASGLRPGGPRAYAPALVHSVRSVHGESGRLVLDPRATGALFAFDLTVVPEGRRPFRVEVRHPLDVQDLLHRGRAVVEYDPRQPWRVVLPDRPPHEWLARAERLDEDVAATAGGSPRGLPPGAHVLVTGALVAAGLVGALHLAG
;
A
#
# COMPACT_ATOMS: atom_id res chain seq x y z
N MET A 1 3.32 -11.13 15.35
CA MET A 1 2.67 -10.20 16.30
C MET A 1 3.62 -9.17 16.94
N ARG A 2 4.78 -9.56 17.53
CA ARG A 2 5.72 -8.61 18.19
C ARG A 2 6.23 -7.45 17.31
N HIS A 3 6.34 -7.65 15.99
CA HIS A 3 6.79 -6.61 15.07
C HIS A 3 5.74 -5.50 14.80
N SER A 4 4.44 -5.82 14.88
CA SER A 4 3.38 -4.82 14.66
C SER A 4 3.27 -3.86 15.83
N VAL A 5 3.33 -4.35 17.07
CA VAL A 5 3.19 -3.50 18.28
C VAL A 5 4.30 -2.46 18.39
N ARG A 6 5.54 -2.83 18.05
CA ARG A 6 6.67 -1.88 18.02
C ARG A 6 6.47 -0.74 17.03
N ARG A 7 5.73 -0.97 15.93
CA ARG A 7 5.45 0.05 14.93
C ARG A 7 4.42 1.08 15.42
N PHE A 8 3.47 0.67 16.27
CA PHE A 8 2.51 1.59 16.90
C PHE A 8 3.13 2.42 18.03
N LEU A 9 4.20 1.91 18.66
CA LEU A 9 4.94 2.59 19.73
C LEU A 9 6.17 3.36 19.23
N ALA A 10 6.32 3.49 17.91
CA ALA A 10 7.40 4.27 17.34
C ALA A 10 7.19 5.76 17.67
N LEU A 11 8.27 6.45 18.03
CA LEU A 11 8.21 7.83 18.55
C LEU A 11 7.56 8.81 17.55
N ASP A 12 7.87 8.64 16.27
CA ASP A 12 7.29 9.36 15.14
C ASP A 12 5.77 9.14 15.03
N VAL A 13 5.32 7.91 15.24
CA VAL A 13 3.89 7.55 15.23
C VAL A 13 3.17 8.16 16.44
N LEU A 14 3.79 8.11 17.63
CA LEU A 14 3.22 8.69 18.85
C LEU A 14 3.12 10.21 18.78
N LEU A 15 4.14 10.89 18.24
CA LEU A 15 4.13 12.34 18.06
C LEU A 15 3.02 12.78 17.10
N GLY A 16 2.89 12.09 15.95
CA GLY A 16 1.80 12.34 15.02
C GLY A 16 0.43 12.04 15.63
N ALA A 17 0.32 10.95 16.38
CA ALA A 17 -0.94 10.53 17.01
C ALA A 17 -1.39 11.52 18.09
N ALA A 18 -0.45 12.11 18.84
CA ALA A 18 -0.77 13.15 19.81
C ALA A 18 -1.38 14.39 19.13
N VAL A 19 -0.79 14.86 18.03
CA VAL A 19 -1.31 16.01 17.26
C VAL A 19 -2.69 15.71 16.68
N VAL A 20 -2.86 14.55 16.04
CA VAL A 20 -4.15 14.10 15.48
C VAL A 20 -5.20 13.93 16.58
N GLY A 21 -4.81 13.33 17.71
CA GLY A 21 -5.70 13.12 18.85
C GLY A 21 -6.17 14.41 19.51
N LEU A 22 -5.28 15.41 19.65
CA LEU A 22 -5.64 16.74 20.15
C LEU A 22 -6.62 17.47 19.23
N ALA A 23 -6.41 17.37 17.91
CA ALA A 23 -7.30 17.97 16.93
C ALA A 23 -8.71 17.34 16.99
N PHE A 24 -8.80 16.00 17.06
CA PHE A 24 -10.07 15.30 17.22
C PHE A 24 -10.76 15.60 18.56
N ALA A 25 -10.00 15.67 19.66
CA ALA A 25 -10.55 16.03 20.97
C ALA A 25 -11.11 17.45 20.98
N ALA A 26 -10.39 18.43 20.42
CA ALA A 26 -10.86 19.81 20.31
C ALA A 26 -12.13 19.94 19.44
N LEU A 27 -12.21 19.17 18.35
CA LEU A 27 -13.40 19.11 17.51
C LEU A 27 -14.58 18.49 18.27
N ALA A 28 -14.38 17.34 18.93
CA ALA A 28 -15.42 16.66 19.69
C ALA A 28 -15.94 17.56 20.81
N GLU A 29 -15.04 18.20 21.58
CA GLU A 29 -15.42 19.12 22.64
C GLU A 29 -16.21 20.31 22.08
N GLY A 30 -15.75 20.92 20.99
CA GLY A 30 -16.46 22.03 20.33
C GLY A 30 -17.83 21.67 19.77
N VAL A 31 -18.13 20.38 19.55
CA VAL A 31 -19.45 19.90 19.09
C VAL A 31 -20.38 19.60 20.27
N VAL A 32 -19.84 19.09 21.39
CA VAL A 32 -20.65 18.65 22.54
C VAL A 32 -21.04 19.85 23.40
N ASP A 33 -20.07 20.48 24.07
CA ASP A 33 -20.32 21.54 25.07
C ASP A 33 -19.31 22.71 25.00
N GLY A 34 -18.40 22.68 24.03
CA GLY A 34 -17.30 23.64 23.91
C GLY A 34 -17.69 24.93 23.18
N PRO A 35 -16.98 26.04 23.46
CA PRO A 35 -17.18 27.30 22.75
C PRO A 35 -16.93 27.16 21.23
N GLY A 36 -17.74 27.83 20.41
CA GLY A 36 -17.72 27.64 18.95
C GLY A 36 -16.38 27.89 18.25
N TRP A 37 -15.45 28.64 18.85
CA TRP A 37 -14.09 28.79 18.32
C TRP A 37 -13.29 27.47 18.36
N LEU A 38 -13.54 26.60 19.34
CA LEU A 38 -12.95 25.26 19.39
C LEU A 38 -13.44 24.39 18.25
N LEU A 39 -14.71 24.53 17.84
CA LEU A 39 -15.24 23.82 16.68
C LEU A 39 -14.51 24.24 15.40
N TYR A 40 -14.29 25.53 15.18
CA TYR A 40 -13.56 26.02 13.99
C TYR A 40 -12.08 25.58 13.99
N VAL A 41 -11.39 25.65 15.14
CA VAL A 41 -9.99 25.23 15.25
C VAL A 41 -9.86 23.71 15.13
N GLY A 42 -10.73 22.95 15.80
CA GLY A 42 -10.75 21.50 15.74
C GLY A 42 -11.05 21.00 14.33
N LEU A 43 -12.03 21.58 13.66
CA LEU A 43 -12.42 21.21 12.29
C LEU A 43 -11.29 21.47 11.30
N THR A 44 -10.70 22.66 11.32
CA THR A 44 -9.61 23.04 10.40
C THR A 44 -8.36 22.20 10.62
N THR A 45 -7.98 21.97 11.89
CA THR A 45 -6.81 21.17 12.22
C THR A 45 -7.01 19.70 11.86
N THR A 46 -8.21 19.15 12.09
CA THR A 46 -8.55 17.77 11.71
C THR A 46 -8.55 17.61 10.19
N ALA A 47 -9.18 18.54 9.46
CA ALA A 47 -9.17 18.52 8.00
C ALA A 47 -7.74 18.54 7.45
N PHE A 48 -6.91 19.46 7.94
CA PHE A 48 -5.51 19.57 7.55
C PHE A 48 -4.70 18.29 7.85
N ALA A 49 -4.87 17.72 9.05
CA ALA A 49 -4.21 16.48 9.43
C ALA A 49 -4.62 15.30 8.54
N LEU A 50 -5.91 15.18 8.21
CA LEU A 50 -6.41 14.16 7.29
C LEU A 50 -5.87 14.35 5.87
N THR A 51 -5.78 15.59 5.38
CA THR A 51 -5.18 15.89 4.07
C THR A 51 -3.70 15.50 4.02
N LEU A 52 -2.92 15.87 5.04
CA LEU A 52 -1.52 15.48 5.12
C LEU A 52 -1.34 13.96 5.21
N LEU A 53 -2.18 13.29 5.99
CA LEU A 53 -2.12 11.84 6.12
C LEU A 53 -2.47 11.14 4.81
N GLY A 54 -3.48 11.65 4.09
CA GLY A 54 -3.82 11.21 2.75
C GLY A 54 -2.66 11.38 1.77
N ALA A 55 -2.01 12.55 1.76
CA ALA A 55 -0.85 12.82 0.91
C ALA A 55 0.34 11.88 1.22
N VAL A 56 0.60 11.59 2.50
CA VAL A 56 1.66 10.64 2.90
C VAL A 56 1.28 9.19 2.52
N ALA A 57 0.02 8.82 2.69
CA ALA A 57 -0.48 7.51 2.26
C ALA A 57 -0.33 7.32 0.73
N GLU A 58 -0.53 8.38 -0.05
CA GLU A 58 -0.33 8.39 -1.50
C GLU A 58 1.14 8.18 -1.89
N HIS A 59 2.07 8.86 -1.22
CA HIS A 59 3.51 8.74 -1.51
C HIS A 59 4.11 7.41 -1.02
N GLY A 60 3.56 6.81 0.03
CA GLY A 60 4.10 5.60 0.64
C GLY A 60 3.57 4.29 0.04
N HIS A 61 2.96 4.30 -1.15
CA HIS A 61 2.71 3.09 -1.95
C HIS A 61 4.04 2.48 -2.51
N GLY A 62 5.05 2.36 -1.64
CA GLY A 62 6.41 1.85 -1.89
C GLY A 62 6.50 0.33 -2.01
N GLY A 63 5.47 -0.31 -2.58
CA GLY A 63 5.48 -1.73 -2.97
C GLY A 63 5.56 -1.92 -4.49
N ALA A 64 5.61 -0.84 -5.25
CA ALA A 64 5.74 -0.88 -6.69
C ALA A 64 7.15 -1.37 -7.08
N ALA A 65 7.19 -2.43 -7.90
CA ALA A 65 8.42 -2.96 -8.45
C ALA A 65 9.15 -1.85 -9.21
N SER A 66 10.44 -1.73 -8.92
CA SER A 66 11.31 -0.82 -9.66
C SER A 66 11.74 -1.47 -10.97
N GLY A 67 11.90 -0.69 -12.03
CA GLY A 67 12.43 -1.16 -13.30
C GLY A 67 13.79 -1.89 -13.14
N LEU A 68 14.05 -2.82 -14.06
CA LEU A 68 15.32 -3.53 -14.14
C LEU A 68 16.47 -2.56 -14.39
N ARG A 69 17.65 -2.88 -13.85
CA ARG A 69 18.85 -2.07 -14.13
C ARG A 69 19.37 -2.35 -15.54
N PRO A 70 19.80 -1.33 -16.30
CA PRO A 70 20.53 -1.53 -17.56
C PRO A 70 21.78 -2.38 -17.31
N GLY A 71 21.96 -3.46 -18.08
CA GLY A 71 23.11 -4.37 -17.96
C GLY A 71 23.16 -5.24 -16.69
N GLY A 72 22.09 -5.26 -15.88
CA GLY A 72 22.00 -6.14 -14.70
C GLY A 72 21.71 -7.60 -15.06
N PRO A 73 21.94 -8.55 -14.13
CA PRO A 73 21.51 -9.93 -14.30
C PRO A 73 19.98 -10.01 -14.40
N ARG A 74 19.49 -10.85 -15.31
CA ARG A 74 18.06 -11.00 -15.62
C ARG A 74 17.70 -12.47 -15.56
N ALA A 75 16.61 -12.77 -14.87
CA ALA A 75 16.05 -14.12 -14.78
C ALA A 75 14.54 -14.05 -14.98
N TYR A 76 13.96 -15.14 -15.49
CA TYR A 76 12.51 -15.26 -15.64
C TYR A 76 11.95 -16.11 -14.50
N ALA A 77 10.73 -15.78 -14.07
CA ALA A 77 9.99 -16.58 -13.11
C ALA A 77 8.49 -16.56 -13.43
N PRO A 78 7.78 -17.66 -13.16
CA PRO A 78 6.33 -17.67 -13.16
C PRO A 78 5.81 -16.80 -12.00
N ALA A 79 4.68 -16.14 -12.23
CA ALA A 79 4.00 -15.32 -11.25
C ALA A 79 2.49 -15.57 -11.26
N LEU A 80 1.89 -15.58 -10.07
CA LEU A 80 0.45 -15.65 -9.88
C LEU A 80 -0.12 -14.24 -9.76
N VAL A 81 -1.15 -13.93 -10.54
CA VAL A 81 -1.87 -12.66 -10.51
C VAL A 81 -2.97 -12.75 -9.47
N HIS A 82 -2.90 -11.92 -8.43
CA HIS A 82 -3.95 -11.84 -7.40
C HIS A 82 -5.04 -10.83 -7.76
N SER A 83 -4.65 -9.72 -8.38
CA SER A 83 -5.59 -8.69 -8.79
C SER A 83 -4.95 -7.73 -9.79
N VAL A 84 -5.80 -7.20 -10.67
CA VAL A 84 -5.46 -6.15 -11.63
C VAL A 84 -6.28 -4.91 -11.29
N ARG A 85 -5.63 -3.75 -11.23
CA ARG A 85 -6.28 -2.47 -10.90
C ARG A 85 -5.72 -1.37 -11.79
N SER A 86 -6.56 -0.44 -12.21
CA SER A 86 -6.12 0.81 -12.83
C SER A 86 -5.67 1.78 -11.74
N VAL A 87 -4.44 2.28 -11.85
CA VAL A 87 -3.84 3.26 -10.95
C VAL A 87 -3.28 4.45 -11.72
N HIS A 88 -3.24 5.62 -11.11
CA HIS A 88 -2.60 6.78 -11.71
C HIS A 88 -1.07 6.62 -11.65
N GLY A 89 -0.36 6.92 -12.73
CA GLY A 89 1.08 6.65 -12.83
C GLY A 89 1.93 7.35 -11.78
N GLU A 90 1.63 8.62 -11.49
CA GLU A 90 2.39 9.42 -10.52
C GLU A 90 1.95 9.18 -9.08
N SER A 91 0.64 9.18 -8.81
CA SER A 91 0.10 9.13 -7.45
C SER A 91 -0.19 7.72 -6.95
N GLY A 92 -0.21 6.71 -7.82
CA GLY A 92 -0.58 5.33 -7.47
C GLY A 92 -2.03 5.16 -7.02
N ARG A 93 -2.86 6.22 -7.11
CA ARG A 93 -4.28 6.20 -6.72
C ARG A 93 -5.07 5.28 -7.63
N LEU A 94 -6.04 4.56 -7.06
CA LEU A 94 -7.00 3.80 -7.86
C LEU A 94 -7.77 4.76 -8.78
N VAL A 95 -7.77 4.47 -10.08
CA VAL A 95 -8.53 5.22 -11.08
C VAL A 95 -9.72 4.35 -11.48
N LEU A 96 -10.93 4.86 -11.29
CA LEU A 96 -12.16 4.15 -11.66
C LEU A 96 -12.40 4.11 -13.18
N ASP A 97 -11.87 5.09 -13.92
CA ASP A 97 -11.92 5.14 -15.37
C ASP A 97 -10.59 4.66 -15.98
N PRO A 98 -10.52 3.44 -16.58
CA PRO A 98 -9.31 2.91 -17.17
C PRO A 98 -8.80 3.70 -18.38
N ARG A 99 -9.63 4.59 -18.96
CA ARG A 99 -9.28 5.43 -20.12
C ARG A 99 -8.75 6.81 -19.76
N ALA A 100 -8.67 7.14 -18.47
CA ALA A 100 -8.14 8.43 -18.03
C ALA A 100 -6.66 8.57 -18.44
N THR A 101 -6.30 9.75 -18.94
CA THR A 101 -4.91 10.07 -19.32
C THR A 101 -3.97 9.84 -18.14
N GLY A 102 -2.97 8.97 -18.32
CA GLY A 102 -1.99 8.62 -17.28
C GLY A 102 -2.41 7.47 -16.34
N ALA A 103 -3.48 6.74 -16.65
CA ALA A 103 -3.78 5.46 -16.00
C ALA A 103 -2.79 4.36 -16.42
N LEU A 104 -2.26 3.63 -15.44
CA LEU A 104 -1.45 2.43 -15.59
C LEU A 104 -2.18 1.26 -14.93
N PHE A 105 -1.94 0.04 -15.39
CA PHE A 105 -2.38 -1.16 -14.71
C PHE A 105 -1.37 -1.53 -13.62
N ALA A 106 -1.84 -1.61 -12.37
CA ALA A 106 -1.12 -2.20 -11.24
C ALA A 106 -1.53 -3.66 -11.08
N PHE A 107 -0.57 -4.55 -11.30
CA PHE A 107 -0.68 -5.99 -11.13
C PHE A 107 -0.11 -6.39 -9.78
N ASP A 108 -0.93 -6.96 -8.91
CA ASP A 108 -0.48 -7.57 -7.66
C ASP A 108 -0.07 -9.01 -7.95
N LEU A 109 1.24 -9.24 -7.98
CA LEU A 109 1.85 -10.48 -8.44
C LEU A 109 2.57 -11.18 -7.30
N THR A 110 2.41 -12.49 -7.19
CA THR A 110 3.29 -13.35 -6.42
C THR A 110 4.27 -14.04 -7.34
N VAL A 111 5.53 -13.65 -7.28
CA VAL A 111 6.61 -14.20 -8.09
C VAL A 111 7.16 -15.44 -7.40
N VAL A 112 7.25 -16.55 -8.14
CA VAL A 112 7.73 -17.84 -7.67
C VAL A 112 9.03 -18.18 -8.40
N PRO A 113 10.18 -17.63 -7.97
CA PRO A 113 11.47 -17.94 -8.56
C PRO A 113 11.92 -19.37 -8.26
N GLU A 114 12.54 -20.03 -9.24
CA GLU A 114 13.09 -21.38 -9.05
C GLU A 114 14.21 -21.37 -7.98
N GLY A 115 14.13 -22.31 -7.03
CA GLY A 115 15.13 -22.48 -5.96
C GLY A 115 15.16 -21.37 -4.91
N ARG A 116 14.15 -20.49 -4.88
CA ARG A 116 14.07 -19.36 -3.95
C ARG A 116 12.68 -19.22 -3.35
N ARG A 117 12.59 -18.46 -2.26
CA ARG A 117 11.30 -18.21 -1.61
C ARG A 117 10.42 -17.32 -2.50
N PRO A 118 9.12 -17.65 -2.65
CA PRO A 118 8.14 -16.78 -3.27
C PRO A 118 8.07 -15.42 -2.60
N PHE A 119 7.86 -14.38 -3.41
CA PHE A 119 7.75 -13.00 -2.91
C PHE A 119 6.66 -12.25 -3.68
N ARG A 120 5.99 -11.32 -3.00
CA ARG A 120 4.85 -10.57 -3.55
C ARG A 120 5.25 -9.15 -3.90
N VAL A 121 4.87 -8.69 -5.09
CA VAL A 121 5.23 -7.37 -5.65
C VAL A 121 4.05 -6.77 -6.39
N GLU A 122 3.99 -5.45 -6.45
CA GLU A 122 3.05 -4.75 -7.34
C GLU A 122 3.82 -4.25 -8.58
N VAL A 123 3.48 -4.70 -9.79
CA VAL A 123 4.11 -4.20 -11.02
C VAL A 123 3.16 -3.23 -11.71
N ARG A 124 3.66 -2.05 -12.11
CA ARG A 124 2.87 -1.06 -12.86
C ARG A 124 3.25 -1.09 -14.33
N HIS A 125 2.26 -1.21 -15.21
CA HIS A 125 2.46 -1.26 -16.66
C HIS A 125 1.40 -0.42 -17.40
N PRO A 126 1.74 0.33 -18.46
CA PRO A 126 0.76 1.14 -19.21
C PRO A 126 -0.31 0.33 -19.96
N LEU A 127 -0.06 -0.96 -20.18
CA LEU A 127 -0.93 -1.86 -20.92
C LEU A 127 -1.11 -3.17 -20.16
N ASP A 128 -2.24 -3.83 -20.40
CA ASP A 128 -2.42 -5.23 -20.00
C ASP A 128 -1.59 -6.15 -20.90
N VAL A 129 -0.31 -6.25 -20.55
CA VAL A 129 0.64 -7.10 -21.26
C VAL A 129 0.50 -8.52 -20.76
N GLN A 130 0.42 -9.47 -21.69
CA GLN A 130 0.11 -10.89 -21.44
C GLN A 130 -1.36 -11.21 -21.11
N ASP A 131 -2.30 -10.29 -21.34
CA ASP A 131 -3.75 -10.53 -21.16
C ASP A 131 -4.12 -10.96 -19.72
N LEU A 132 -3.48 -10.32 -18.73
CA LEU A 132 -3.61 -10.65 -17.31
C LEU A 132 -4.96 -10.24 -16.72
N LEU A 133 -5.76 -9.45 -17.43
CA LEU A 133 -7.16 -9.23 -17.07
C LEU A 133 -7.98 -10.53 -17.18
N HIS A 134 -7.61 -11.42 -18.11
CA HIS A 134 -8.30 -12.69 -18.34
C HIS A 134 -7.48 -13.90 -17.86
N ARG A 135 -6.17 -13.73 -17.65
CA ARG A 135 -5.27 -14.77 -17.15
C ARG A 135 -4.80 -14.49 -15.71
N GLY A 136 -4.99 -15.48 -14.84
CA GLY A 136 -4.49 -15.43 -13.45
C GLY A 136 -2.99 -15.69 -13.31
N ARG A 137 -2.25 -15.88 -14.41
CA ARG A 137 -0.85 -16.34 -14.40
C ARG A 137 -0.03 -15.51 -15.39
N ALA A 138 1.16 -15.12 -14.97
CA ALA A 138 2.05 -14.24 -15.70
C ALA A 138 3.49 -14.78 -15.70
N VAL A 139 4.32 -14.28 -16.62
CA VAL A 139 5.77 -14.47 -16.57
C VAL A 139 6.41 -13.13 -16.32
N VAL A 140 7.28 -13.05 -15.30
CA VAL A 140 8.00 -11.83 -14.95
C VAL A 140 9.50 -11.98 -15.20
N GLU A 141 10.15 -10.87 -15.53
CA GLU A 141 11.61 -10.73 -15.55
C GLU A 141 12.05 -10.02 -14.28
N TYR A 142 12.99 -10.59 -13.53
CA TYR A 142 13.46 -10.04 -12.26
C TYR A 142 14.98 -10.04 -12.16
N ASP A 143 15.51 -9.13 -11.32
CA ASP A 143 16.92 -9.14 -10.94
C ASP A 143 17.14 -10.14 -9.78
N PRO A 144 17.87 -11.24 -9.97
CA PRO A 144 18.12 -12.22 -8.91
C PRO A 144 18.98 -11.66 -7.76
N ARG A 145 19.60 -10.49 -7.89
CA ARG A 145 20.28 -9.81 -6.78
C ARG A 145 19.36 -8.85 -6.03
N GLN A 146 18.29 -8.38 -6.67
CA GLN A 146 17.35 -7.39 -6.13
C GLN A 146 15.91 -7.81 -6.50
N PRO A 147 15.27 -8.71 -5.74
CA PRO A 147 13.98 -9.30 -6.11
C PRO A 147 12.82 -8.27 -6.17
N TRP A 148 12.97 -7.09 -5.58
CA TRP A 148 12.02 -5.98 -5.74
C TRP A 148 12.13 -5.25 -7.08
N ARG A 149 13.09 -5.62 -7.94
CA ARG A 149 13.21 -5.14 -9.32
C ARG A 149 12.64 -6.17 -10.26
N VAL A 150 11.39 -5.94 -10.67
CA VAL A 150 10.61 -6.85 -11.49
C VAL A 150 9.96 -6.04 -12.61
N VAL A 151 9.98 -6.59 -13.82
CA VAL A 151 9.31 -6.04 -14.99
C VAL A 151 8.47 -7.16 -15.60
N LEU A 152 7.31 -6.78 -16.13
CA LEU A 152 6.45 -7.67 -16.88
C LEU A 152 6.82 -7.56 -18.36
N PRO A 153 7.49 -8.54 -18.97
CA PRO A 153 7.90 -8.47 -20.38
C PRO A 153 6.70 -8.54 -21.33
N ASP A 154 6.71 -7.73 -22.39
CA ASP A 154 5.66 -7.71 -23.43
C ASP A 154 5.53 -9.07 -24.16
N ARG A 155 6.67 -9.74 -24.38
CA ARG A 155 6.78 -11.04 -25.05
C ARG A 155 7.65 -11.98 -24.22
N PRO A 156 7.09 -12.67 -23.23
CA PRO A 156 7.84 -13.65 -22.44
C PRO A 156 8.26 -14.86 -23.30
N PRO A 157 9.38 -15.52 -23.00
CA PRO A 157 9.77 -16.73 -23.70
C PRO A 157 8.74 -17.86 -23.52
N HIS A 158 8.46 -18.62 -24.58
CA HIS A 158 7.43 -19.68 -24.59
C HIS A 158 7.65 -20.78 -23.55
N GLU A 159 8.90 -21.13 -23.26
CA GLU A 159 9.24 -22.10 -22.22
C GLU A 159 8.74 -21.69 -20.83
N TRP A 160 8.76 -20.39 -20.53
CA TRP A 160 8.32 -19.84 -19.25
C TRP A 160 6.81 -19.68 -19.20
N LEU A 161 6.15 -19.41 -20.33
CA LEU A 161 4.69 -19.44 -20.43
C LEU A 161 4.14 -20.83 -20.05
N ALA A 162 4.72 -21.89 -20.62
CA ALA A 162 4.32 -23.26 -20.29
C ALA A 162 4.62 -23.66 -18.83
N ARG A 163 5.58 -22.99 -18.17
CA ARG A 163 5.84 -23.17 -16.73
C ARG A 163 4.86 -22.36 -15.87
N ALA A 164 4.55 -21.13 -16.26
CA ALA A 164 3.54 -20.31 -15.58
C ALA A 164 2.18 -21.01 -15.57
N GLU A 165 1.78 -21.62 -16.69
CA GLU A 165 0.54 -22.41 -16.78
C GLU A 165 0.54 -23.66 -15.88
N ARG A 166 1.71 -24.13 -15.43
CA ARG A 166 1.84 -25.27 -14.49
C ARG A 166 2.15 -24.83 -13.06
N LEU A 167 2.10 -23.53 -12.77
CA LEU A 167 2.39 -23.01 -11.45
C LEU A 167 1.38 -23.56 -10.43
N ASP A 168 1.93 -24.09 -9.35
CA ASP A 168 1.16 -24.53 -8.18
C ASP A 168 0.81 -23.32 -7.29
N GLU A 169 -0.48 -23.14 -7.04
CA GLU A 169 -1.00 -22.06 -6.22
C GLU A 169 -0.63 -22.22 -4.74
N ASP A 170 -0.44 -23.46 -4.26
CA ASP A 170 -0.03 -23.73 -2.89
C ASP A 170 1.40 -23.22 -2.62
N VAL A 171 2.27 -23.28 -3.63
CA VAL A 171 3.61 -22.70 -3.56
C VAL A 171 3.52 -21.18 -3.48
N ALA A 172 2.64 -20.55 -4.26
CA ALA A 172 2.42 -19.11 -4.21
C ALA A 172 1.83 -18.66 -2.86
N ALA A 173 1.01 -19.48 -2.20
CA ALA A 173 0.44 -19.19 -0.89
C ALA A 173 1.50 -19.08 0.23
N THR A 174 2.70 -19.65 0.03
CA THR A 174 3.82 -19.50 0.96
C THR A 174 4.53 -18.15 0.89
N ALA A 175 4.19 -17.30 -0.10
CA ALA A 175 4.70 -15.95 -0.19
C ALA A 175 4.23 -15.11 1.01
N GLY A 176 5.10 -14.20 1.46
CA GLY A 176 4.78 -13.27 2.55
C GLY A 176 3.50 -12.46 2.28
N GLY A 177 2.88 -11.97 3.37
CA GLY A 177 1.62 -11.23 3.33
C GLY A 177 1.62 -10.05 2.35
N SER A 178 0.42 -9.64 1.92
CA SER A 178 0.18 -8.61 0.91
C SER A 178 1.21 -7.46 0.92
N PRO A 179 1.72 -7.01 -0.25
CA PRO A 179 2.58 -5.82 -0.34
C PRO A 179 1.87 -4.57 0.20
N ARG A 180 0.53 -4.65 0.34
CA ARG A 180 -0.29 -3.67 1.03
C ARG A 180 -0.40 -4.04 2.50
N GLY A 181 0.54 -3.51 3.29
CA GLY A 181 0.29 -3.27 4.70
C GLY A 181 -0.77 -2.18 4.89
N LEU A 182 -1.12 -1.89 6.16
CA LEU A 182 -1.91 -0.69 6.47
C LEU A 182 -1.31 0.54 5.77
N PRO A 183 -2.13 1.47 5.25
CA PRO A 183 -1.62 2.66 4.59
C PRO A 183 -0.60 3.37 5.48
N PRO A 184 0.47 3.93 4.90
CA PRO A 184 1.38 4.81 5.63
C PRO A 184 0.57 5.87 6.39
N GLY A 185 0.68 5.90 7.72
CA GLY A 185 -0.08 6.82 8.57
C GLY A 185 -1.37 6.27 9.19
N ALA A 186 -1.90 5.12 8.77
CA ALA A 186 -3.10 4.55 9.39
C ALA A 186 -2.90 4.22 10.88
N HIS A 187 -1.67 3.83 11.26
CA HIS A 187 -1.29 3.65 12.66
C HIS A 187 -1.42 4.95 13.47
N VAL A 188 -0.99 6.08 12.89
CA VAL A 188 -1.08 7.43 13.50
C VAL A 188 -2.54 7.80 13.73
N LEU A 189 -3.41 7.53 12.74
CA LEU A 189 -4.84 7.84 12.82
C LEU A 189 -5.56 7.00 13.88
N VAL A 190 -5.32 5.68 13.88
CA VAL A 190 -5.93 4.78 14.88
C VAL A 190 -5.49 5.15 16.29
N THR A 191 -4.18 5.37 16.50
CA THR A 191 -3.66 5.76 17.80
C THR A 191 -4.16 7.15 18.22
N GLY A 192 -4.25 8.11 17.29
CA GLY A 192 -4.78 9.44 17.56
C GLY A 192 -6.26 9.43 17.95
N ALA A 193 -7.08 8.62 17.28
CA ALA A 193 -8.50 8.46 17.63
C ALA A 193 -8.68 7.88 19.04
N LEU A 194 -7.84 6.91 19.44
CA LEU A 194 -7.86 6.36 20.81
C LEU A 194 -7.46 7.41 21.85
N VAL A 195 -6.43 8.22 21.57
CA VAL A 195 -6.02 9.34 22.43
C VAL A 195 -7.15 10.34 22.60
N ALA A 196 -7.83 10.71 21.50
CA ALA A 196 -8.96 11.63 21.54
C ALA A 196 -10.10 11.09 22.41
N ALA A 197 -10.49 9.83 22.21
CA ALA A 197 -11.53 9.17 23.02
C ALA A 197 -11.17 9.14 24.52
N GLY A 198 -9.90 8.85 24.83
CA GLY A 198 -9.40 8.87 26.21
C GLY A 198 -9.44 10.25 26.85
N LEU A 199 -9.04 11.30 26.12
CA LEU A 199 -9.08 12.68 26.61
C LEU A 199 -10.50 13.17 26.86
N VAL A 200 -11.41 12.96 25.89
CA VAL A 200 -12.82 13.35 26.03
C VAL A 200 -13.46 12.60 27.20
N GLY A 201 -13.24 11.29 27.30
CA GLY A 201 -13.74 10.49 28.41
C GLY A 201 -13.20 10.94 29.77
N ALA A 202 -11.91 11.28 29.87
CA ALA A 202 -11.32 11.79 31.10
C ALA A 202 -11.90 13.16 31.50
N LEU A 203 -12.12 14.06 30.53
CA LEU A 203 -12.74 15.37 30.77
C LEU A 203 -14.17 15.23 31.31
N HIS A 204 -14.97 14.32 30.74
CA HIS A 204 -16.36 14.10 31.13
C HIS A 204 -16.52 13.29 32.42
N LEU A 205 -15.49 12.55 32.85
CA LEU A 205 -15.47 11.86 34.14
C LEU A 205 -14.92 12.75 35.28
N ALA A 206 -14.24 13.84 34.95
CA ALA A 206 -13.62 14.75 35.91
C ALA A 206 -14.42 16.03 36.18
N GLY A 207 -15.41 16.35 35.34
CA GLY A 207 -16.39 17.42 35.54
C GLY A 207 -17.68 16.90 36.18
#